data_AF-A0A4P9J2V8-F1
#
_entry.id   AF-A0A4P9J2V8-F1
#
_cell.length_a   1.000
_cell.length_b   1.000
_cell.length_c   1.000
_cell.angle_alpha   90.00
_cell.angle_beta   90.00
_cell.angle_gamma   90.00
#
_symmetry.space_group_name_H-M   'P 1'
#
loop_
_entity.id
_entity.type
_entity.pdbx_description
1 polymer ?
#
loop_
_entity_poly.entity_id
_entity_poly.type
_entity_poly.pdbx_seq_one_letter_code
_entity_poly.pdbx_strand_id
1 'polypeptide(L)'
;MKKMLKEYLASLKERDELDVILPDLLSQMGLNVFIKPSRGFKEYGVDIAAVGSINGDVDKVYLFSVKEKNLTRSTWIGDSPQSLRWSLDEIQDSFIESRIPLEHKAKPVVICLCFGGHIITGVRQDVTGYIRKHTNEDLSFEEWNGDKLSSLILEYMFTEALLPVGWQPLLHKSIALIDEPVESRKYFSILLQFIFDKDKKQASTIKSINQVNLALWLIFSQHREQDSLEASYQLAEYSLLVTWDSIKDNLNQKSIRNAFEGLLHTYHTITEAYFEKVIFPFVDKRHAISHLISAPCSISINLKLFDILGRLALRGQWLLFNLTELYKKDISKKYESEEFEILQNKLSKVKRAINHLVVNNPLLLSPYKDDQAIDLVLALHLLYQSSQDDVFAKSWLDAIIDRVTYSYEFNGMYPTNLHAYEQLLEHRNKEKMDIVYKESMTKASILYPALTLFCNLYDMPDLAEILEEFCNKSLKHCTLQYWYPNETSEEYFFSGTNQHGVATTNFPINGVAAVKHVKEECKHSNFFWELSAVKQGYTPLALVACRHYRYPTPFNLLFPEMK
;
A
#
# COMPACT_ATOMS: atom_id res chain seq x y z
N MET A 1 -2.52 -17.22 -20.02
CA MET A 1 -1.74 -17.09 -18.78
C MET A 1 -0.23 -17.20 -18.97
N LYS A 2 0.33 -18.29 -19.54
CA LYS A 2 1.80 -18.42 -19.74
C LYS A 2 2.42 -17.24 -20.49
N LYS A 3 1.80 -16.82 -21.58
CA LYS A 3 2.22 -15.65 -22.36
C LYS A 3 2.22 -14.37 -21.51
N MET A 4 1.14 -14.12 -20.74
CA MET A 4 1.04 -12.97 -19.84
C MET A 4 2.09 -13.01 -18.71
N LEU A 5 2.34 -14.17 -18.11
CA LEU A 5 3.38 -14.37 -17.09
C LEU A 5 4.77 -14.14 -17.66
N LYS A 6 5.02 -14.59 -18.89
CA LYS A 6 6.29 -14.37 -19.59
C LYS A 6 6.48 -12.88 -19.89
N GLU A 7 5.45 -12.20 -20.39
CA GLU A 7 5.46 -10.76 -20.64
C GLU A 7 5.70 -9.99 -19.34
N TYR A 8 5.02 -10.37 -18.25
CA TYR A 8 5.28 -9.85 -16.91
C TYR A 8 6.73 -10.02 -16.48
N LEU A 9 7.26 -11.25 -16.49
CA LEU A 9 8.64 -11.54 -16.08
C LEU A 9 9.65 -10.76 -16.94
N ALA A 10 9.39 -10.62 -18.23
CA ALA A 10 10.23 -9.82 -19.13
C ALA A 10 10.11 -8.30 -18.89
N SER A 11 8.97 -7.84 -18.36
CA SER A 11 8.69 -6.44 -18.03
C SER A 11 9.26 -6.01 -16.68
N LEU A 12 9.71 -6.96 -15.83
CA LEU A 12 10.34 -6.66 -14.53
C LEU A 12 11.55 -5.77 -14.75
N LYS A 13 11.42 -4.52 -14.31
CA LYS A 13 12.44 -3.48 -14.46
C LYS A 13 13.38 -3.40 -13.26
N GLU A 14 13.03 -4.05 -12.15
CA GLU A 14 13.77 -4.00 -10.89
C GLU A 14 14.14 -5.42 -10.44
N ARG A 15 15.42 -5.62 -10.08
CA ARG A 15 15.95 -6.86 -9.48
C ARG A 15 15.14 -7.27 -8.26
N ASP A 16 14.65 -6.28 -7.51
CA ASP A 16 13.85 -6.43 -6.29
C ASP A 16 12.57 -7.26 -6.49
N GLU A 17 11.96 -7.27 -7.70
CA GLU A 17 10.69 -7.98 -7.94
C GLU A 17 10.87 -9.51 -8.11
N LEU A 18 11.94 -9.93 -8.82
CA LEU A 18 12.31 -11.35 -8.94
C LEU A 18 12.83 -11.91 -7.60
N ASP A 19 13.55 -11.07 -6.86
CA ASP A 19 14.10 -11.36 -5.54
C ASP A 19 13.00 -11.68 -4.50
N VAL A 20 11.80 -11.16 -4.69
CA VAL A 20 10.63 -11.46 -3.85
C VAL A 20 9.93 -12.76 -4.29
N ILE A 21 9.75 -12.96 -5.59
CA ILE A 21 8.95 -14.10 -6.11
C ILE A 21 9.74 -15.41 -6.11
N LEU A 22 11.03 -15.36 -6.41
CA LEU A 22 11.84 -16.56 -6.61
C LEU A 22 11.99 -17.41 -5.32
N PRO A 23 12.25 -16.84 -4.12
CA PRO A 23 12.29 -17.62 -2.89
C PRO A 23 10.99 -18.36 -2.60
N ASP A 24 9.85 -17.72 -2.87
CA ASP A 24 8.53 -18.32 -2.67
C ASP A 24 8.28 -19.45 -3.67
N LEU A 25 8.62 -19.24 -4.95
CA LEU A 25 8.55 -20.27 -5.98
C LEU A 25 9.39 -21.50 -5.62
N LEU A 26 10.65 -21.30 -5.23
CA LEU A 26 11.54 -22.39 -4.83
C LEU A 26 10.99 -23.16 -3.64
N SER A 27 10.42 -22.45 -2.67
CA SER A 27 9.77 -23.08 -1.51
C SER A 27 8.55 -23.91 -1.92
N GLN A 28 7.73 -23.43 -2.86
CA GLN A 28 6.59 -24.19 -3.39
C GLN A 28 7.02 -25.41 -4.23
N MET A 29 8.20 -25.36 -4.84
CA MET A 29 8.83 -26.49 -5.51
C MET A 29 9.39 -27.56 -4.54
N GLY A 30 9.33 -27.31 -3.22
CA GLY A 30 9.82 -28.22 -2.19
C GLY A 30 11.28 -27.98 -1.78
N LEU A 31 11.88 -26.87 -2.19
CA LEU A 31 13.26 -26.51 -1.84
C LEU A 31 13.31 -25.71 -0.54
N ASN A 32 14.38 -25.88 0.23
CA ASN A 32 14.64 -25.08 1.43
C ASN A 32 15.57 -23.90 1.10
N VAL A 33 15.02 -22.68 1.15
CA VAL A 33 15.78 -21.44 0.88
C VAL A 33 16.53 -21.01 2.14
N PHE A 34 17.86 -21.05 2.10
CA PHE A 34 18.73 -20.73 3.25
C PHE A 34 19.47 -19.39 3.12
N ILE A 35 19.53 -18.81 1.92
CA ILE A 35 20.00 -17.42 1.71
C ILE A 35 18.93 -16.66 0.91
N LYS A 36 18.59 -15.48 1.41
CA LYS A 36 17.67 -14.53 0.78
C LYS A 36 18.41 -13.24 0.43
N PRO A 37 17.90 -12.45 -0.53
CA PRO A 37 18.49 -11.17 -0.91
C PRO A 37 18.55 -10.23 0.30
N SER A 38 19.71 -9.60 0.55
CA SER A 38 19.89 -8.72 1.71
C SER A 38 20.78 -7.53 1.37
N ARG A 39 20.30 -6.31 1.61
CA ARG A 39 21.06 -5.08 1.33
C ARG A 39 22.18 -4.89 2.36
N GLY A 40 23.39 -4.54 1.89
CA GLY A 40 24.51 -4.09 2.73
C GLY A 40 25.59 -5.13 3.07
N PHE A 41 25.46 -6.39 2.61
CA PHE A 41 26.49 -7.42 2.76
C PHE A 41 27.09 -7.80 1.39
N LYS A 42 28.35 -8.25 1.37
CA LYS A 42 28.95 -8.78 0.14
C LYS A 42 28.30 -10.12 -0.20
N GLU A 43 27.56 -10.15 -1.31
CA GLU A 43 26.77 -11.30 -1.79
C GLU A 43 27.60 -12.34 -2.57
N TYR A 44 28.86 -12.02 -2.94
CA TYR A 44 29.76 -12.89 -3.71
C TYR A 44 29.08 -13.55 -4.93
N GLY A 45 28.23 -12.78 -5.61
CA GLY A 45 27.51 -13.20 -6.81
C GLY A 45 26.23 -14.03 -6.60
N VAL A 46 25.94 -14.51 -5.38
CA VAL A 46 24.72 -15.26 -5.06
C VAL A 46 23.68 -14.36 -4.41
N ASP A 47 22.52 -14.28 -5.05
CA ASP A 47 21.38 -13.48 -4.57
C ASP A 47 20.44 -14.34 -3.72
N ILE A 48 20.20 -15.58 -4.16
CA ILE A 48 19.36 -16.57 -3.48
C ILE A 48 20.06 -17.92 -3.47
N ALA A 49 20.02 -18.63 -2.34
CA ALA A 49 20.50 -20.01 -2.27
C ALA A 49 19.44 -20.94 -1.66
N ALA A 50 19.22 -22.07 -2.32
CA ALA A 50 18.27 -23.08 -1.89
C ALA A 50 18.86 -24.49 -2.01
N VAL A 51 18.34 -25.43 -1.22
CA VAL A 51 18.76 -26.83 -1.25
C VAL A 51 17.53 -27.73 -1.35
N GLY A 52 17.65 -28.82 -2.12
CA GLY A 52 16.64 -29.87 -2.17
C GLY A 52 16.65 -30.61 -3.50
N SER A 53 15.57 -31.32 -3.75
CA SER A 53 15.37 -32.13 -4.95
C SER A 53 14.25 -31.53 -5.80
N ILE A 54 14.51 -31.36 -7.09
CA ILE A 54 13.49 -31.00 -8.08
C ILE A 54 13.15 -32.29 -8.86
N ASN A 55 11.87 -32.63 -8.99
CA ASN A 55 11.41 -33.82 -9.75
C ASN A 55 11.96 -35.19 -9.27
N GLY A 56 12.34 -35.31 -7.99
CA GLY A 56 12.84 -36.58 -7.42
C GLY A 56 14.30 -36.89 -7.77
N ASP A 57 15.04 -35.91 -8.27
CA ASP A 57 16.48 -35.99 -8.49
C ASP A 57 17.27 -36.03 -7.18
N VAL A 58 18.59 -36.24 -7.24
CA VAL A 58 19.46 -36.14 -6.06
C VAL A 58 19.40 -34.72 -5.48
N ASP A 59 19.47 -34.62 -4.14
CA ASP A 59 19.54 -33.34 -3.43
C ASP A 59 20.72 -32.48 -3.92
N LYS A 60 20.42 -31.29 -4.43
CA LYS A 60 21.39 -30.33 -4.99
C LYS A 60 21.33 -29.00 -4.25
N VAL A 61 22.43 -28.24 -4.31
CA VAL A 61 22.48 -26.84 -3.89
C VAL A 61 22.30 -25.95 -5.11
N TYR A 62 21.26 -25.12 -5.11
CA TYR A 62 20.95 -24.17 -6.17
C TYR A 62 21.39 -22.76 -5.75
N LEU A 63 22.30 -22.16 -6.51
CA LEU A 63 22.83 -20.82 -6.29
C LEU A 63 22.36 -19.90 -7.41
N PHE A 64 21.47 -18.95 -7.10
CA PHE A 64 20.88 -18.07 -8.09
C PHE A 64 21.63 -16.74 -8.14
N SER A 65 22.01 -16.34 -9.35
CA SER A 65 22.44 -14.96 -9.65
C SER A 65 21.35 -14.33 -10.51
N VAL A 66 20.67 -13.31 -9.98
CA VAL A 66 19.49 -12.68 -10.55
C VAL A 66 19.89 -11.41 -11.30
N LYS A 67 19.44 -11.29 -12.55
CA LYS A 67 19.65 -10.10 -13.39
C LYS A 67 18.34 -9.64 -14.01
N GLU A 68 18.25 -8.34 -14.24
CA GLU A 68 17.07 -7.72 -14.84
C GLU A 68 17.00 -7.94 -16.36
N LYS A 69 15.78 -8.04 -16.90
CA LYS A 69 15.47 -8.04 -18.34
C LYS A 69 16.25 -9.10 -19.15
N ASN A 70 16.64 -8.74 -20.37
CA ASN A 70 17.39 -9.59 -21.29
C ASN A 70 18.88 -9.56 -20.97
N LEU A 71 19.54 -10.71 -21.06
CA LEU A 71 21.00 -10.77 -20.96
C LEU A 71 21.60 -10.26 -22.26
N THR A 72 22.20 -9.06 -22.19
CA THR A 72 22.93 -8.35 -23.25
C THR A 72 24.44 -8.42 -23.05
N ARG A 73 25.22 -7.89 -24.01
CA ARG A 73 26.69 -7.95 -23.97
C ARG A 73 27.26 -7.16 -22.79
N SER A 74 26.67 -5.99 -22.51
CA SER A 74 27.04 -5.15 -21.37
C SER A 74 26.66 -5.79 -20.04
N THR A 75 25.54 -6.51 -19.95
CA THR A 75 25.17 -7.23 -18.72
C THR A 75 25.96 -8.53 -18.52
N TRP A 76 26.59 -9.07 -19.57
CA TRP A 76 27.41 -10.29 -19.51
C TRP A 76 28.88 -10.00 -19.16
N ILE A 77 29.56 -9.11 -19.89
CA ILE A 77 31.00 -8.77 -19.73
C ILE A 77 31.19 -7.25 -19.50
N GLY A 78 30.19 -6.53 -18.98
CA GLY A 78 30.35 -5.09 -18.71
C GLY A 78 31.42 -4.79 -17.67
N ASP A 79 31.96 -3.57 -17.71
CA ASP A 79 33.01 -3.07 -16.81
C ASP A 79 32.56 -2.90 -15.35
N SER A 80 31.31 -3.26 -15.02
CA SER A 80 30.80 -3.21 -13.65
C SER A 80 30.96 -4.58 -12.95
N PRO A 81 31.25 -4.59 -11.64
CA PRO A 81 31.19 -5.80 -10.80
C PRO A 81 29.79 -6.46 -10.77
N GLN A 82 28.78 -5.79 -11.33
CA GLN A 82 27.41 -6.29 -11.44
C GLN A 82 27.17 -7.10 -12.73
N SER A 83 28.16 -7.23 -13.62
CA SER A 83 28.03 -8.11 -14.78
C SER A 83 27.86 -9.57 -14.35
N LEU A 84 27.05 -10.33 -15.08
CA LEU A 84 26.70 -11.70 -14.69
C LEU A 84 27.93 -12.60 -14.68
N ARG A 85 28.84 -12.47 -15.64
CA ARG A 85 30.07 -13.28 -15.67
C ARG A 85 30.91 -13.07 -14.41
N TRP A 86 31.05 -11.82 -13.96
CA TRP A 86 31.78 -11.51 -12.73
C TRP A 86 31.12 -12.16 -11.51
N SER A 87 29.78 -12.10 -11.43
CA SER A 87 29.03 -12.79 -10.38
C SER A 87 29.28 -14.30 -10.41
N LEU A 88 29.27 -14.94 -11.58
CA LEU A 88 29.55 -16.37 -11.71
C LEU A 88 30.98 -16.75 -11.31
N ASP A 89 31.96 -15.91 -11.64
CA ASP A 89 33.35 -16.09 -11.23
C ASP A 89 33.48 -15.98 -9.69
N GLU A 90 32.85 -14.99 -9.04
CA GLU A 90 32.86 -14.88 -7.56
C GLU A 90 32.17 -16.08 -6.86
N ILE A 91 31.12 -16.64 -7.44
CA ILE A 91 30.45 -17.83 -6.89
C ILE A 91 31.44 -19.00 -6.83
N GLN A 92 32.15 -19.24 -7.94
CA GLN A 92 33.09 -20.33 -8.07
C GLN A 92 34.32 -20.13 -7.17
N ASP A 93 34.90 -18.94 -7.21
CA ASP A 93 36.19 -18.66 -6.55
C ASP A 93 36.06 -18.46 -5.03
N SER A 94 34.88 -18.06 -4.55
CA SER A 94 34.71 -17.67 -3.14
C SER A 94 33.49 -18.30 -2.47
N PHE A 95 32.33 -18.25 -3.09
CA PHE A 95 31.08 -18.61 -2.40
C PHE A 95 31.02 -20.11 -2.06
N ILE A 96 31.28 -20.98 -3.05
CA ILE A 96 31.14 -22.43 -2.90
C ILE A 96 32.00 -22.96 -1.74
N GLU A 97 33.25 -22.51 -1.62
CA GLU A 97 34.17 -22.99 -0.59
C GLU A 97 33.82 -22.47 0.82
N SER A 98 33.34 -21.23 0.92
CA SER A 98 33.29 -20.48 2.18
C SER A 98 31.89 -20.27 2.78
N ARG A 99 30.82 -20.29 1.96
CA ARG A 99 29.47 -19.88 2.38
C ARG A 99 28.42 -20.99 2.36
N ILE A 100 28.67 -22.11 1.68
CA ILE A 100 27.75 -23.26 1.74
C ILE A 100 27.81 -23.90 3.13
N PRO A 101 26.66 -24.09 3.82
CA PRO A 101 26.61 -24.78 5.11
C PRO A 101 27.30 -26.15 5.06
N LEU A 102 27.98 -26.53 6.15
CA LEU A 102 28.74 -27.79 6.22
C LEU A 102 27.89 -29.02 5.88
N GLU A 103 26.62 -29.01 6.29
CA GLU A 103 25.62 -30.05 6.00
C GLU A 103 25.27 -30.22 4.50
N HIS A 104 25.68 -29.29 3.65
CA HIS A 104 25.38 -29.31 2.21
C HIS A 104 26.64 -29.31 1.32
N LYS A 105 27.85 -29.26 1.90
CA LYS A 105 29.11 -29.21 1.13
C LYS A 105 29.36 -30.41 0.22
N ALA A 106 28.81 -31.58 0.55
CA ALA A 106 28.98 -32.80 -0.23
C ALA A 106 27.92 -32.96 -1.35
N LYS A 107 26.99 -32.01 -1.47
CA LYS A 107 25.92 -32.06 -2.49
C LYS A 107 26.39 -31.39 -3.78
N PRO A 108 25.98 -31.88 -4.97
CA PRO A 108 26.29 -31.20 -6.22
C PRO A 108 25.71 -29.79 -6.26
N VAL A 109 26.43 -28.86 -6.87
CA VAL A 109 26.08 -27.45 -6.97
C VAL A 109 25.57 -27.13 -8.38
N VAL A 110 24.47 -26.39 -8.44
CA VAL A 110 23.89 -25.86 -9.66
C VAL A 110 23.89 -24.34 -9.57
N ILE A 111 24.64 -23.67 -10.45
CA ILE A 111 24.59 -22.21 -10.56
C ILE A 111 23.50 -21.83 -11.56
N CYS A 112 22.48 -21.13 -11.09
CA CYS A 112 21.32 -20.73 -11.85
C CYS A 112 21.46 -19.28 -12.33
N LEU A 113 21.56 -19.09 -13.65
CA LEU A 113 21.51 -17.79 -14.29
C LEU A 113 20.03 -17.40 -14.39
N CYS A 114 19.56 -16.52 -13.52
CA CYS A 114 18.15 -16.15 -13.41
C CYS A 114 17.90 -14.76 -13.98
N PHE A 115 17.01 -14.65 -14.96
CA PHE A 115 16.64 -13.37 -15.54
C PHE A 115 15.25 -13.42 -16.17
N GLY A 116 14.51 -12.32 -16.06
CA GLY A 116 13.12 -12.24 -16.52
C GLY A 116 12.94 -12.32 -18.04
N GLY A 117 13.96 -11.91 -18.80
CA GLY A 117 13.94 -11.92 -20.27
C GLY A 117 14.60 -13.15 -20.90
N HIS A 118 15.30 -12.94 -22.02
CA HIS A 118 16.05 -13.95 -22.76
C HIS A 118 17.51 -13.53 -22.96
N ILE A 119 18.39 -14.50 -23.25
CA ILE A 119 19.74 -14.19 -23.74
C ILE A 119 19.64 -13.75 -25.20
N ILE A 120 20.10 -12.52 -25.48
CA ILE A 120 20.12 -12.01 -26.85
C ILE A 120 21.10 -12.82 -27.72
N THR A 121 20.80 -12.96 -29.00
CA THR A 121 21.58 -13.78 -29.95
C THR A 121 23.07 -13.43 -29.94
N GLY A 122 23.41 -12.15 -29.78
CA GLY A 122 24.80 -11.67 -29.80
C GLY A 122 25.69 -12.14 -28.64
N VAL A 123 25.13 -12.76 -27.59
CA VAL A 123 25.87 -13.20 -26.38
C VAL A 123 25.65 -14.68 -26.07
N ARG A 124 24.71 -15.34 -26.76
CA ARG A 124 24.36 -16.74 -26.53
C ARG A 124 25.56 -17.68 -26.66
N GLN A 125 26.42 -17.45 -27.67
CA GLN A 125 27.62 -18.27 -27.88
C GLN A 125 28.61 -18.12 -26.72
N ASP A 126 28.83 -16.90 -26.24
CA ASP A 126 29.75 -16.63 -25.13
C ASP A 126 29.29 -17.30 -23.83
N VAL A 127 28.00 -17.17 -23.50
CA VAL A 127 27.41 -17.81 -22.31
C VAL A 127 27.48 -19.32 -22.41
N THR A 128 27.14 -19.89 -23.56
CA THR A 128 27.20 -21.34 -23.78
C THR A 128 28.64 -21.86 -23.67
N GLY A 129 29.60 -21.12 -24.23
CA GLY A 129 31.03 -21.44 -24.12
C GLY A 129 31.52 -21.39 -22.68
N TYR A 130 31.11 -20.38 -21.92
CA TYR A 130 31.44 -20.25 -20.50
C TYR A 130 30.87 -21.40 -19.67
N ILE A 131 29.57 -21.71 -19.82
CA ILE A 131 28.92 -22.81 -19.11
C ILE A 131 29.63 -24.14 -19.39
N ARG A 132 29.90 -24.45 -20.67
CA ARG A 132 30.59 -25.69 -21.05
C ARG A 132 31.99 -25.80 -20.47
N LYS A 133 32.73 -24.69 -20.38
CA LYS A 133 34.10 -24.66 -19.88
C LYS A 133 34.17 -24.93 -18.36
N HIS A 134 33.17 -24.51 -17.61
CA HIS A 134 33.19 -24.57 -16.14
C HIS A 134 32.29 -25.67 -15.55
N THR A 135 31.51 -26.37 -16.38
CA THR A 135 30.72 -27.53 -15.93
C THR A 135 31.64 -28.73 -15.67
N ASN A 136 31.49 -29.39 -14.52
CA ASN A 136 32.18 -30.63 -14.14
C ASN A 136 31.21 -31.58 -13.39
N GLU A 137 31.70 -32.65 -12.77
CA GLU A 137 30.85 -33.66 -12.10
C GLU A 137 30.06 -33.09 -10.90
N ASP A 138 30.65 -32.13 -10.17
CA ASP A 138 30.07 -31.56 -8.95
C ASP A 138 29.44 -30.17 -9.17
N LEU A 139 29.75 -29.50 -10.29
CA LEU A 139 29.30 -28.17 -10.63
C LEU A 139 28.62 -28.14 -12.00
N SER A 140 27.37 -27.69 -12.03
CA SER A 140 26.59 -27.51 -13.26
C SER A 140 25.93 -26.13 -13.31
N PHE A 141 25.42 -25.76 -14.48
CA PHE A 141 24.75 -24.48 -14.70
C PHE A 141 23.37 -24.69 -15.30
N GLU A 142 22.42 -23.85 -14.91
CA GLU A 142 21.08 -23.82 -15.49
C GLU A 142 20.65 -22.40 -15.89
N GLU A 143 20.02 -22.30 -17.07
CA GLU A 143 19.34 -21.07 -17.50
C GLU A 143 17.90 -21.05 -16.95
N TRP A 144 17.61 -20.04 -16.12
CA TRP A 144 16.28 -19.74 -15.60
C TRP A 144 15.79 -18.43 -16.22
N ASN A 145 15.39 -18.53 -17.48
CA ASN A 145 14.84 -17.40 -18.25
C ASN A 145 13.33 -17.24 -18.01
N GLY A 146 12.74 -16.16 -18.54
CA GLY A 146 11.31 -15.88 -18.38
C GLY A 146 10.37 -17.00 -18.85
N ASP A 147 10.78 -17.81 -19.83
CA ASP A 147 10.00 -18.98 -20.29
C ASP A 147 10.00 -20.11 -19.26
N LYS A 148 11.15 -20.44 -18.69
CA LYS A 148 11.26 -21.46 -17.65
C LYS A 148 10.55 -20.99 -16.38
N LEU A 149 10.82 -19.76 -15.94
CA LEU A 149 10.18 -19.15 -14.78
C LEU A 149 8.65 -19.11 -14.92
N SER A 150 8.11 -18.65 -16.06
CA SER A 150 6.64 -18.66 -16.27
C SER A 150 6.04 -20.05 -16.24
N SER A 151 6.77 -21.06 -16.74
CA SER A 151 6.34 -22.47 -16.67
C SER A 151 6.29 -22.95 -15.23
N LEU A 152 7.36 -22.72 -14.47
CA LEU A 152 7.46 -23.11 -13.06
C LEU A 152 6.43 -22.38 -12.20
N ILE A 153 6.20 -21.08 -12.43
CA ILE A 153 5.15 -20.33 -11.74
C ILE A 153 3.76 -20.94 -12.04
N LEU A 154 3.50 -21.32 -13.29
CA LEU A 154 2.23 -21.98 -13.61
C LEU A 154 2.08 -23.35 -12.96
N GLU A 155 3.16 -24.13 -12.97
CA GLU A 155 3.18 -25.50 -12.48
C GLU A 155 3.17 -25.58 -10.95
N TYR A 156 3.87 -24.69 -10.26
CA TYR A 156 4.05 -24.75 -8.80
C TYR A 156 3.32 -23.65 -8.03
N MET A 157 2.82 -22.60 -8.70
CA MET A 157 2.02 -21.55 -8.07
C MET A 157 0.58 -21.44 -8.60
N PHE A 158 0.25 -22.03 -9.76
CA PHE A 158 -1.07 -21.97 -10.40
C PHE A 158 -1.65 -23.33 -10.84
N THR A 159 -1.45 -24.41 -10.08
CA THR A 159 -2.19 -25.67 -10.31
C THR A 159 -3.65 -25.58 -9.88
N GLU A 160 -4.53 -26.44 -10.43
CA GLU A 160 -5.90 -26.63 -9.91
C GLU A 160 -5.91 -27.07 -8.44
N ALA A 161 -4.82 -27.71 -7.99
CA ALA A 161 -4.60 -28.00 -6.58
C ALA A 161 -4.30 -26.74 -5.75
N LEU A 162 -3.82 -25.66 -6.39
CA LEU A 162 -3.50 -24.40 -5.75
C LEU A 162 -4.72 -23.48 -5.69
N LEU A 163 -5.35 -23.14 -6.80
CA LEU A 163 -6.48 -22.22 -6.84
C LEU A 163 -7.82 -22.93 -7.13
N PRO A 164 -8.94 -22.50 -6.50
CA PRO A 164 -10.23 -23.18 -6.62
C PRO A 164 -10.74 -23.25 -8.07
N VAL A 165 -11.40 -24.35 -8.45
CA VAL A 165 -12.01 -24.50 -9.79
C VAL A 165 -12.88 -23.26 -10.11
N GLY A 166 -12.57 -22.56 -11.21
CA GLY A 166 -13.27 -21.33 -11.62
C GLY A 166 -12.56 -20.01 -11.30
N TRP A 167 -11.35 -20.03 -10.72
CA TRP A 167 -10.56 -18.82 -10.45
C TRP A 167 -10.08 -18.09 -11.71
N GLN A 168 -9.66 -18.83 -12.77
CA GLN A 168 -9.08 -18.23 -13.98
C GLN A 168 -10.06 -17.30 -14.69
N PRO A 169 -11.34 -17.67 -14.90
CA PRO A 169 -12.34 -16.73 -15.42
C PRO A 169 -12.48 -15.44 -14.61
N LEU A 170 -12.42 -15.52 -13.27
CA LEU A 170 -12.55 -14.34 -12.40
C LEU A 170 -11.33 -13.41 -12.53
N LEU A 171 -10.12 -13.97 -12.49
CA LEU A 171 -8.91 -13.19 -12.68
C LEU A 171 -8.86 -12.58 -14.08
N HIS A 172 -9.19 -13.35 -15.12
CA HIS A 172 -9.25 -12.83 -16.49
C HIS A 172 -10.29 -11.71 -16.64
N LYS A 173 -11.46 -11.82 -16.00
CA LYS A 173 -12.46 -10.74 -16.02
C LYS A 173 -11.97 -9.50 -15.29
N SER A 174 -11.29 -9.67 -14.15
CA SER A 174 -10.69 -8.55 -13.42
C SER A 174 -9.61 -7.84 -14.26
N ILE A 175 -8.77 -8.60 -14.97
CA ILE A 175 -7.75 -8.07 -15.89
C ILE A 175 -8.39 -7.43 -17.14
N ALA A 176 -9.45 -8.01 -17.70
CA ALA A 176 -10.10 -7.48 -18.89
C ALA A 176 -10.84 -6.17 -18.62
N LEU A 177 -11.19 -5.90 -17.36
CA LEU A 177 -11.99 -4.73 -16.94
C LEU A 177 -11.15 -3.72 -16.16
N ILE A 178 -9.83 -3.70 -16.36
CA ILE A 178 -8.89 -2.79 -15.67
C ILE A 178 -9.26 -1.30 -15.84
N ASP A 179 -9.78 -0.94 -17.01
CA ASP A 179 -10.24 0.43 -17.30
C ASP A 179 -11.54 0.80 -16.57
N GLU A 180 -12.21 -0.19 -15.95
CA GLU A 180 -13.41 -0.03 -15.13
C GLU A 180 -13.12 -0.52 -13.70
N PRO A 181 -12.45 0.29 -12.85
CA PRO A 181 -11.95 -0.14 -11.54
C PRO A 181 -12.99 -0.80 -10.65
N VAL A 182 -14.24 -0.34 -10.71
CA VAL A 182 -15.37 -0.89 -9.93
C VAL A 182 -15.68 -2.33 -10.34
N GLU A 183 -15.79 -2.60 -11.64
CA GLU A 183 -16.07 -3.95 -12.15
C GLU A 183 -14.84 -4.86 -12.01
N SER A 184 -13.63 -4.36 -12.24
CA SER A 184 -12.41 -5.11 -11.97
C SER A 184 -12.34 -5.57 -10.52
N ARG A 185 -12.63 -4.67 -9.57
CA ARG A 185 -12.71 -4.95 -8.14
C ARG A 185 -13.77 -5.99 -7.80
N LYS A 186 -14.95 -5.91 -8.41
CA LYS A 186 -16.02 -6.88 -8.18
C LYS A 186 -15.56 -8.31 -8.47
N TYR A 187 -15.01 -8.58 -9.65
CA TYR A 187 -14.53 -9.94 -9.98
C TYR A 187 -13.35 -10.37 -9.11
N PHE A 188 -12.45 -9.45 -8.80
CA PHE A 188 -11.33 -9.74 -7.90
C PHE A 188 -11.80 -10.04 -6.46
N SER A 189 -12.84 -9.36 -5.98
CA SER A 189 -13.39 -9.60 -4.65
C SER A 189 -13.99 -10.99 -4.50
N ILE A 190 -14.68 -11.47 -5.54
CA ILE A 190 -15.19 -12.84 -5.63
C ILE A 190 -14.02 -13.83 -5.64
N LEU A 191 -12.94 -13.54 -6.38
CA LEU A 191 -11.74 -14.36 -6.37
C LEU A 191 -11.11 -14.46 -4.97
N LEU A 192 -10.98 -13.35 -4.24
CA LEU A 192 -10.45 -13.38 -2.87
C LEU A 192 -11.34 -14.19 -1.92
N GLN A 193 -12.67 -14.07 -2.05
CA GLN A 193 -13.60 -14.89 -1.28
C GLN A 193 -13.35 -16.38 -1.52
N PHE A 194 -13.16 -16.80 -2.77
CA PHE A 194 -12.81 -18.19 -3.10
C PHE A 194 -11.44 -18.62 -2.55
N ILE A 195 -10.42 -17.74 -2.58
CA ILE A 195 -9.07 -18.03 -2.07
C ILE A 195 -9.07 -18.25 -0.55
N PHE A 196 -9.93 -17.55 0.18
CA PHE A 196 -10.05 -17.65 1.64
C PHE A 196 -11.19 -18.57 2.10
N ASP A 197 -11.91 -19.24 1.18
CA ASP A 197 -13.02 -20.15 1.54
C ASP A 197 -12.50 -21.50 2.07
N LYS A 198 -12.75 -21.74 3.37
CA LYS A 198 -12.65 -23.00 4.16
C LYS A 198 -11.44 -23.94 3.94
N ASP A 199 -10.41 -23.78 4.79
CA ASP A 199 -9.99 -24.73 5.84
C ASP A 199 -8.75 -24.15 6.57
N LYS A 200 -8.86 -23.90 7.89
CA LYS A 200 -7.90 -23.10 8.71
C LYS A 200 -6.56 -23.81 9.02
N LYS A 201 -6.02 -24.60 8.09
CA LYS A 201 -4.67 -25.18 8.26
C LYS A 201 -3.61 -24.15 7.88
N GLN A 202 -2.54 -24.04 8.67
CA GLN A 202 -1.44 -23.08 8.48
C GLN A 202 -0.86 -23.08 7.05
N ALA A 203 -0.59 -24.27 6.48
CA ALA A 203 -0.07 -24.39 5.12
C ALA A 203 -1.06 -23.87 4.05
N SER A 204 -2.36 -23.98 4.31
CA SER A 204 -3.42 -23.43 3.45
C SER A 204 -3.44 -21.91 3.53
N THR A 205 -3.27 -21.33 4.71
CA THR A 205 -3.27 -19.87 4.90
C THR A 205 -2.11 -19.17 4.19
N ILE A 206 -0.88 -19.67 4.34
CA ILE A 206 0.31 -19.11 3.65
C ILE A 206 0.10 -19.17 2.13
N LYS A 207 -0.41 -20.30 1.66
CA LYS A 207 -0.74 -20.52 0.26
C LYS A 207 -1.80 -19.52 -0.24
N SER A 208 -2.87 -19.27 0.52
CA SER A 208 -3.87 -18.25 0.18
C SER A 208 -3.24 -16.85 0.08
N ILE A 209 -2.39 -16.44 1.02
CA ILE A 209 -1.71 -15.13 0.97
C ILE A 209 -0.86 -15.00 -0.31
N ASN A 210 -0.07 -16.04 -0.62
CA ASN A 210 0.79 -16.03 -1.80
C ASN A 210 -0.03 -15.98 -3.10
N GLN A 211 -1.20 -16.61 -3.13
CA GLN A 211 -2.13 -16.54 -4.25
C GLN A 211 -2.70 -15.13 -4.46
N VAL A 212 -3.09 -14.47 -3.38
CA VAL A 212 -3.52 -13.07 -3.43
C VAL A 212 -2.40 -12.20 -3.97
N ASN A 213 -1.19 -12.36 -3.42
CA ASN A 213 -0.02 -11.59 -3.82
C ASN A 213 0.28 -11.76 -5.32
N LEU A 214 0.25 -13.00 -5.80
CA LEU A 214 0.52 -13.34 -7.20
C LEU A 214 -0.58 -12.84 -8.15
N ALA A 215 -1.85 -12.96 -7.77
CA ALA A 215 -2.97 -12.42 -8.54
C ALA A 215 -2.86 -10.89 -8.65
N LEU A 216 -2.50 -10.21 -7.56
CA LEU A 216 -2.28 -8.77 -7.52
C LEU A 216 -1.09 -8.36 -8.41
N TRP A 217 0.01 -9.10 -8.39
CA TRP A 217 1.17 -8.88 -9.28
C TRP A 217 0.82 -9.00 -10.76
N LEU A 218 0.06 -10.04 -11.14
CA LEU A 218 -0.39 -10.22 -12.53
C LEU A 218 -1.22 -9.03 -13.00
N ILE A 219 -2.15 -8.58 -12.16
CA ILE A 219 -2.97 -7.42 -12.48
C ILE A 219 -2.08 -6.18 -12.64
N PHE A 220 -1.19 -5.93 -11.68
CA PHE A 220 -0.28 -4.78 -11.73
C PHE A 220 0.64 -4.79 -12.94
N SER A 221 1.10 -5.96 -13.39
CA SER A 221 1.92 -6.08 -14.59
C SER A 221 1.19 -5.60 -15.86
N GLN A 222 -0.09 -5.91 -15.99
CA GLN A 222 -0.90 -5.52 -17.14
C GLN A 222 -1.18 -4.01 -17.11
N HIS A 223 -1.48 -3.49 -15.92
CA HIS A 223 -1.66 -2.06 -15.68
C HIS A 223 -0.41 -1.24 -16.04
N ARG A 224 0.80 -1.76 -15.79
CA ARG A 224 2.05 -1.09 -16.17
C ARG A 224 2.23 -0.94 -17.68
N GLU A 225 1.64 -1.83 -18.48
CA GLU A 225 1.67 -1.76 -19.95
C GLU A 225 0.60 -0.81 -20.51
N GLN A 226 -0.53 -0.68 -19.82
CA GLN A 226 -1.69 0.12 -20.26
C GLN A 226 -1.72 1.54 -19.65
N ASP A 227 -0.73 1.90 -18.82
CA ASP A 227 -0.61 3.19 -18.10
C ASP A 227 -1.82 3.59 -17.22
N SER A 228 -2.76 2.67 -16.98
CA SER A 228 -3.79 2.79 -15.96
C SER A 228 -3.28 2.13 -14.69
N LEU A 229 -3.19 2.84 -13.56
CA LEU A 229 -2.78 2.28 -12.25
C LEU A 229 -3.89 2.33 -11.19
N GLU A 230 -5.06 2.85 -11.55
CA GLU A 230 -6.14 3.12 -10.61
C GLU A 230 -6.74 1.85 -10.02
N ALA A 231 -7.08 0.85 -10.84
CA ALA A 231 -7.66 -0.38 -10.34
C ALA A 231 -6.64 -1.18 -9.52
N SER A 232 -5.37 -1.27 -9.97
CA SER A 232 -4.28 -1.88 -9.19
C SER A 232 -4.15 -1.31 -7.78
N TYR A 233 -4.23 0.01 -7.62
CA TYR A 233 -4.18 0.65 -6.30
C TYR A 233 -5.35 0.20 -5.41
N GLN A 234 -6.58 0.26 -5.93
CA GLN A 234 -7.78 -0.11 -5.17
C GLN A 234 -7.79 -1.60 -4.79
N LEU A 235 -7.34 -2.45 -5.70
CA LEU A 235 -7.20 -3.89 -5.50
C LEU A 235 -6.11 -4.21 -4.46
N ALA A 236 -5.01 -3.47 -4.44
CA ALA A 236 -3.94 -3.66 -3.46
C ALA A 236 -4.41 -3.33 -2.03
N GLU A 237 -5.12 -2.21 -1.84
CA GLU A 237 -5.73 -1.87 -0.54
C GLU A 237 -6.73 -2.94 -0.08
N TYR A 238 -7.64 -3.32 -0.98
CA TYR A 238 -8.64 -4.33 -0.67
C TYR A 238 -8.01 -5.69 -0.33
N SER A 239 -6.95 -6.08 -1.06
CA SER A 239 -6.18 -7.31 -0.80
C SER A 239 -5.57 -7.31 0.60
N LEU A 240 -4.99 -6.19 1.03
CA LEU A 240 -4.42 -6.09 2.37
C LEU A 240 -5.47 -6.25 3.46
N LEU A 241 -6.61 -5.57 3.32
CA LEU A 241 -7.68 -5.57 4.31
C LEU A 241 -8.32 -6.97 4.46
N VAL A 242 -8.69 -7.60 3.35
CA VAL A 242 -9.30 -8.95 3.36
C VAL A 242 -8.31 -10.00 3.85
N THR A 243 -7.04 -9.90 3.43
CA THR A 243 -6.01 -10.83 3.89
C THR A 243 -5.78 -10.69 5.39
N TRP A 244 -5.69 -9.45 5.90
CA TRP A 244 -5.55 -9.22 7.34
C TRP A 244 -6.71 -9.82 8.13
N ASP A 245 -7.95 -9.54 7.71
CA ASP A 245 -9.15 -10.06 8.36
C ASP A 245 -9.14 -11.59 8.48
N SER A 246 -8.62 -12.25 7.43
CA SER A 246 -8.51 -13.71 7.37
C SER A 246 -7.40 -14.31 8.24
N ILE A 247 -6.36 -13.53 8.57
CA ILE A 247 -5.14 -14.05 9.25
C ILE A 247 -4.89 -13.46 10.64
N LYS A 248 -5.66 -12.47 11.08
CA LYS A 248 -5.48 -11.72 12.34
C LYS A 248 -5.26 -12.61 13.57
N ASP A 249 -5.92 -13.77 13.64
CA ASP A 249 -5.79 -14.73 14.75
C ASP A 249 -4.49 -15.57 14.70
N ASN A 250 -3.85 -15.67 13.54
CA ASN A 250 -2.72 -16.57 13.27
C ASN A 250 -1.38 -15.84 13.07
N LEU A 251 -1.35 -14.51 13.20
CA LEU A 251 -0.18 -13.68 12.89
C LEU A 251 1.05 -13.94 13.78
N ASN A 252 0.85 -14.56 14.95
CA ASN A 252 1.93 -14.98 15.84
C ASN A 252 2.89 -15.99 15.18
N GLN A 253 2.45 -16.65 14.09
CA GLN A 253 3.25 -17.59 13.34
C GLN A 253 4.17 -16.85 12.35
N LYS A 254 5.49 -16.94 12.56
CA LYS A 254 6.51 -16.25 11.75
C LYS A 254 6.35 -16.47 10.24
N SER A 255 5.97 -17.67 9.81
CA SER A 255 5.76 -17.99 8.39
C SER A 255 4.58 -17.26 7.76
N ILE A 256 3.45 -17.13 8.47
CA ILE A 256 2.28 -16.35 8.02
C ILE A 256 2.63 -14.86 7.99
N ARG A 257 3.32 -14.36 9.02
CA ARG A 257 3.78 -12.98 9.07
C ARG A 257 4.68 -12.63 7.87
N ASN A 258 5.67 -13.47 7.56
CA ASN A 258 6.54 -13.27 6.41
C ASN A 258 5.77 -13.23 5.08
N ALA A 259 4.76 -14.11 4.91
CA ALA A 259 3.92 -14.12 3.70
C ALA A 259 3.09 -12.83 3.60
N PHE A 260 2.52 -12.35 4.71
CA PHE A 260 1.81 -11.08 4.74
C PHE A 260 2.74 -9.88 4.47
N GLU A 261 3.97 -9.89 5.00
CA GLU A 261 4.98 -8.88 4.69
C GLU A 261 5.33 -8.85 3.20
N GLY A 262 5.33 -10.01 2.52
CA GLY A 262 5.45 -10.09 1.06
C GLY A 262 4.29 -9.42 0.32
N LEU A 263 3.04 -9.62 0.76
CA LEU A 263 1.88 -8.92 0.21
C LEU A 263 1.94 -7.40 0.49
N LEU A 264 2.37 -7.00 1.69
CA LEU A 264 2.55 -5.61 2.07
C LEU A 264 3.61 -4.91 1.21
N HIS A 265 4.71 -5.62 0.91
CA HIS A 265 5.71 -5.14 -0.02
C HIS A 265 5.10 -4.86 -1.41
N THR A 266 4.33 -5.81 -1.96
CA THR A 266 3.62 -5.61 -3.23
C THR A 266 2.69 -4.41 -3.22
N TYR A 267 1.92 -4.22 -2.15
CA TYR A 267 1.12 -3.01 -1.96
C TYR A 267 1.99 -1.74 -2.02
N HIS A 268 3.13 -1.72 -1.33
CA HIS A 268 4.04 -0.58 -1.37
C HIS A 268 4.58 -0.32 -2.78
N THR A 269 4.94 -1.36 -3.53
CA THR A 269 5.42 -1.23 -4.92
C THR A 269 4.35 -0.66 -5.83
N ILE A 270 3.11 -1.13 -5.71
CA ILE A 270 1.97 -0.62 -6.49
C ILE A 270 1.69 0.84 -6.15
N THR A 271 1.61 1.17 -4.86
CA THR A 271 1.33 2.54 -4.43
C THR A 271 2.47 3.49 -4.81
N GLU A 272 3.72 3.08 -4.71
CA GLU A 272 4.88 3.86 -5.15
C GLU A 272 4.83 4.14 -6.66
N ALA A 273 4.56 3.12 -7.49
CA ALA A 273 4.37 3.30 -8.92
C ALA A 273 3.22 4.26 -9.25
N TYR A 274 2.12 4.18 -8.51
CA TYR A 274 1.00 5.12 -8.66
C TYR A 274 1.45 6.56 -8.41
N PHE A 275 2.13 6.85 -7.29
CA PHE A 275 2.54 8.21 -7.00
C PHE A 275 3.63 8.73 -7.94
N GLU A 276 4.65 7.93 -8.24
CA GLU A 276 5.76 8.34 -9.10
C GLU A 276 5.33 8.60 -10.55
N LYS A 277 4.34 7.86 -11.06
CA LYS A 277 3.85 8.07 -12.44
C LYS A 277 2.69 9.05 -12.53
N VAL A 278 1.72 8.98 -11.62
CA VAL A 278 0.43 9.67 -11.76
C VAL A 278 0.38 11.00 -11.02
N ILE A 279 1.09 11.13 -9.88
CA ILE A 279 0.91 12.27 -8.99
C ILE A 279 2.12 13.20 -8.99
N PHE A 280 3.29 12.71 -8.59
CA PHE A 280 4.49 13.55 -8.39
C PHE A 280 4.93 14.36 -9.62
N PRO A 281 4.81 13.88 -10.88
CA PRO A 281 5.21 14.66 -12.06
C PRO A 281 4.33 15.88 -12.38
N PHE A 282 3.17 15.97 -11.73
CA PHE A 282 2.12 16.95 -12.07
C PHE A 282 1.65 17.79 -10.88
N VAL A 283 1.95 17.37 -9.64
CA VAL A 283 1.41 17.99 -8.43
C VAL A 283 1.85 19.45 -8.23
N ASP A 284 3.05 19.80 -8.71
CA ASP A 284 3.64 21.14 -8.65
C ASP A 284 3.06 22.11 -9.69
N LYS A 285 2.32 21.61 -10.68
CA LYS A 285 1.71 22.40 -11.75
C LYS A 285 0.28 22.77 -11.40
N ARG A 286 -0.02 24.07 -11.52
CA ARG A 286 -1.37 24.62 -11.28
C ARG A 286 -2.43 23.89 -12.11
N HIS A 287 -3.44 23.35 -11.44
CA HIS A 287 -4.59 22.64 -12.02
C HIS A 287 -4.27 21.39 -12.87
N ALA A 288 -3.02 20.93 -12.94
CA ALA A 288 -2.65 19.80 -13.79
C ALA A 288 -3.34 18.50 -13.35
N ILE A 289 -3.35 18.20 -12.05
CA ILE A 289 -4.06 17.02 -11.51
C ILE A 289 -5.58 17.14 -11.76
N SER A 290 -6.17 18.31 -11.49
CA SER A 290 -7.60 18.55 -11.78
C SER A 290 -7.94 18.32 -13.26
N HIS A 291 -7.06 18.72 -14.17
CA HIS A 291 -7.23 18.52 -15.60
C HIS A 291 -7.10 17.04 -16.00
N LEU A 292 -6.10 16.33 -15.46
CA LEU A 292 -5.85 14.91 -15.75
C LEU A 292 -6.98 13.99 -15.26
N ILE A 293 -7.71 14.37 -14.22
CA ILE A 293 -8.91 13.65 -13.78
C ILE A 293 -9.97 13.59 -14.91
N SER A 294 -9.97 14.56 -15.83
CA SER A 294 -10.77 14.56 -17.06
C SER A 294 -12.26 14.23 -16.83
N ALA A 295 -12.82 14.77 -15.74
CA ALA A 295 -14.19 14.50 -15.34
C ALA A 295 -15.14 15.62 -15.78
N PRO A 296 -16.43 15.31 -16.06
CA PRO A 296 -17.35 16.25 -16.69
C PRO A 296 -17.81 17.38 -15.76
N CYS A 297 -17.60 17.27 -14.45
CA CYS A 297 -18.05 18.29 -13.50
C CYS A 297 -17.11 18.46 -12.30
N SER A 298 -17.23 19.62 -11.63
CA SER A 298 -16.43 19.96 -10.45
C SER A 298 -16.67 19.02 -9.27
N ILE A 299 -17.83 18.38 -9.16
CA ILE A 299 -18.11 17.39 -8.10
C ILE A 299 -17.22 16.17 -8.29
N SER A 300 -17.13 15.62 -9.50
CA SER A 300 -16.25 14.49 -9.80
C SER A 300 -14.78 14.82 -9.53
N ILE A 301 -14.34 16.01 -9.92
CA ILE A 301 -12.97 16.48 -9.67
C ILE A 301 -12.73 16.62 -8.16
N ASN A 302 -13.65 17.23 -7.42
CA ASN A 302 -13.57 17.38 -5.97
C ASN A 302 -13.44 16.02 -5.27
N LEU A 303 -14.37 15.09 -5.54
CA LEU A 303 -14.35 13.75 -4.96
C LEU A 303 -13.02 13.04 -5.24
N LYS A 304 -12.53 13.12 -6.49
CA LYS A 304 -11.27 12.48 -6.87
C LYS A 304 -10.03 13.16 -6.27
N LEU A 305 -10.04 14.48 -6.08
CA LEU A 305 -8.96 15.19 -5.41
C LEU A 305 -8.86 14.80 -3.93
N PHE A 306 -9.99 14.73 -3.21
CA PHE A 306 -9.99 14.28 -1.81
C PHE A 306 -9.58 12.80 -1.69
N ASP A 307 -9.99 11.96 -2.63
CA ASP A 307 -9.51 10.58 -2.74
C ASP A 307 -7.98 10.51 -2.89
N ILE A 308 -7.39 11.30 -3.79
CA ILE A 308 -5.93 11.40 -3.99
C ILE A 308 -5.23 11.95 -2.73
N LEU A 309 -5.81 12.96 -2.07
CA LEU A 309 -5.29 13.51 -0.82
C LEU A 309 -5.20 12.42 0.26
N GLY A 310 -6.27 11.65 0.46
CA GLY A 310 -6.28 10.54 1.41
C GLY A 310 -5.22 9.48 1.08
N ARG A 311 -5.03 9.15 -0.21
CA ARG A 311 -3.99 8.20 -0.65
C ARG A 311 -2.58 8.70 -0.35
N LEU A 312 -2.29 9.97 -0.67
CA LEU A 312 -1.00 10.59 -0.35
C LEU A 312 -0.75 10.60 1.16
N ALA A 313 -1.77 10.98 1.94
CA ALA A 313 -1.69 10.95 3.39
C ALA A 313 -1.35 9.54 3.89
N LEU A 314 -2.05 8.49 3.43
CA LEU A 314 -1.74 7.11 3.79
C LEU A 314 -0.31 6.69 3.43
N ARG A 315 0.19 7.07 2.25
CA ARG A 315 1.60 6.80 1.89
C ARG A 315 2.56 7.45 2.88
N GLY A 316 2.28 8.69 3.28
CA GLY A 316 3.05 9.37 4.31
C GLY A 316 2.95 8.69 5.67
N GLN A 317 1.76 8.21 6.07
CA GLN A 317 1.57 7.48 7.33
C GLN A 317 2.39 6.17 7.35
N TRP A 318 2.44 5.42 6.26
CA TRP A 318 3.30 4.24 6.13
C TRP A 318 4.80 4.58 6.24
N LEU A 319 5.25 5.66 5.58
CA LEU A 319 6.65 6.10 5.66
C LEU A 319 7.01 6.57 7.08
N LEU A 320 6.14 7.35 7.72
CA LEU A 320 6.30 7.79 9.10
C LEU A 320 6.37 6.61 10.06
N PHE A 321 5.52 5.61 9.86
CA PHE A 321 5.51 4.38 10.64
C PHE A 321 6.85 3.63 10.49
N ASN A 322 7.31 3.37 9.26
CA ASN A 322 8.58 2.68 9.02
C ASN A 322 9.76 3.40 9.67
N LEU A 323 9.78 4.74 9.57
CA LEU A 323 10.79 5.58 10.19
C LEU A 323 10.74 5.54 11.72
N THR A 324 9.54 5.50 12.30
CA THR A 324 9.34 5.34 13.75
C THR A 324 9.83 3.96 14.23
N GLU A 325 9.58 2.89 13.48
CA GLU A 325 10.06 1.55 13.80
C GLU A 325 11.58 1.44 13.71
N LEU A 326 12.21 2.12 12.74
CA LEU A 326 13.67 2.21 12.67
C LEU A 326 14.24 2.97 13.87
N TYR A 327 13.62 4.07 14.30
CA TYR A 327 14.05 4.79 15.52
C TYR A 327 14.00 3.92 16.77
N LYS A 328 12.98 3.06 16.90
CA LYS A 328 12.90 2.12 18.04
C LYS A 328 13.99 1.06 18.01
N LYS A 329 14.43 0.64 16.81
CA LYS A 329 15.48 -0.38 16.61
C LYS A 329 16.89 0.18 16.74
N ASP A 330 17.11 1.47 16.50
CA ASP A 330 18.44 2.09 16.63
C ASP A 330 18.83 2.30 18.10
N ILE A 331 19.57 1.33 18.64
CA ILE A 331 20.13 1.36 20.00
C ILE A 331 21.14 2.51 20.14
N SER A 332 21.82 2.91 19.06
CA SER A 332 22.87 3.93 19.08
C SER A 332 22.32 5.35 19.16
N LYS A 333 21.03 5.56 18.81
CA LYS A 333 20.35 6.85 18.71
C LYS A 333 21.10 7.88 17.86
N LYS A 334 21.91 7.42 16.91
CA LYS A 334 22.65 8.30 16.01
C LYS A 334 21.82 8.69 14.81
N TYR A 335 20.89 7.85 14.37
CA TYR A 335 19.95 8.16 13.29
C TYR A 335 20.62 8.56 11.96
N GLU A 336 21.81 8.02 11.71
CA GLU A 336 22.71 8.38 10.59
C GLU A 336 22.77 7.32 9.48
N SER A 337 21.92 6.28 9.51
CA SER A 337 21.94 5.26 8.46
C SER A 337 21.39 5.80 7.13
N GLU A 338 21.91 5.30 6.01
CA GLU A 338 21.42 5.62 4.65
C GLU A 338 19.91 5.36 4.51
N GLU A 339 19.40 4.33 5.20
CA GLU A 339 17.98 4.00 5.22
C GLU A 339 17.12 5.09 5.90
N PHE A 340 17.61 5.70 6.98
CA PHE A 340 16.93 6.84 7.61
C PHE A 340 16.81 8.01 6.63
N GLU A 341 17.90 8.36 5.98
CA GLU A 341 17.93 9.48 5.03
C GLU A 341 16.98 9.25 3.85
N ILE A 342 16.98 8.04 3.27
CA ILE A 342 16.07 7.67 2.18
C ILE A 342 14.61 7.82 2.60
N LEU A 343 14.23 7.29 3.78
CA LEU A 343 12.85 7.37 4.26
C LEU A 343 12.42 8.79 4.62
N GLN A 344 13.30 9.58 5.24
CA GLN A 344 13.06 11.00 5.52
C GLN A 344 12.86 11.80 4.23
N ASN A 345 13.67 11.54 3.20
CA ASN A 345 13.54 12.17 1.89
C ASN A 345 12.22 11.78 1.21
N LYS A 346 11.85 10.50 1.24
CA LYS A 346 10.55 10.03 0.71
C LYS A 346 9.38 10.67 1.47
N LEU A 347 9.43 10.74 2.80
CA LEU A 347 8.39 11.36 3.62
C LEU A 347 8.26 12.85 3.33
N SER A 348 9.38 13.56 3.22
CA SER A 348 9.42 14.98 2.87
C SER A 348 8.87 15.24 1.47
N LYS A 349 9.16 14.37 0.50
CA LYS A 349 8.58 14.42 -0.85
C LYS A 349 7.05 14.29 -0.81
N VAL A 350 6.52 13.38 0.00
CA VAL A 350 5.06 13.20 0.17
C VAL A 350 4.41 14.42 0.84
N LYS A 351 4.98 14.93 1.94
CA LYS A 351 4.46 16.12 2.63
C LYS A 351 4.42 17.33 1.68
N ARG A 352 5.51 17.57 0.96
CA ARG A 352 5.57 18.62 -0.06
C ARG A 352 4.54 18.41 -1.19
N ALA A 353 4.31 17.16 -1.60
CA ALA A 353 3.29 16.85 -2.60
C ALA A 353 1.88 17.16 -2.08
N ILE A 354 1.56 16.90 -0.81
CA ILE A 354 0.29 17.32 -0.19
C ILE A 354 0.14 18.85 -0.28
N ASN A 355 1.17 19.61 0.10
CA ASN A 355 1.15 21.06 0.04
C ASN A 355 0.88 21.56 -1.39
N HIS A 356 1.65 21.06 -2.36
CA HIS A 356 1.46 21.42 -3.76
C HIS A 356 0.09 20.99 -4.30
N LEU A 357 -0.42 19.82 -3.92
CA LEU A 357 -1.73 19.35 -4.36
C LEU A 357 -2.83 20.33 -3.94
N VAL A 358 -2.81 20.76 -2.68
CA VAL A 358 -3.78 21.72 -2.14
C VAL A 358 -3.65 23.09 -2.81
N VAL A 359 -2.44 23.65 -2.85
CA VAL A 359 -2.18 24.99 -3.42
C VAL A 359 -2.58 25.06 -4.89
N ASN A 360 -2.29 24.01 -5.66
CA ASN A 360 -2.55 23.98 -7.09
C ASN A 360 -3.97 23.55 -7.46
N ASN A 361 -4.78 23.08 -6.50
CA ASN A 361 -6.14 22.60 -6.74
C ASN A 361 -7.11 23.12 -5.66
N PRO A 362 -7.64 24.35 -5.83
CA PRO A 362 -8.49 25.01 -4.83
C PRO A 362 -9.77 24.28 -4.43
N LEU A 363 -10.20 23.26 -5.18
CA LEU A 363 -11.33 22.40 -4.79
C LEU A 363 -11.06 21.62 -3.49
N LEU A 364 -9.78 21.44 -3.10
CA LEU A 364 -9.39 20.87 -1.81
C LEU A 364 -9.59 21.82 -0.63
N LEU A 365 -9.99 23.07 -0.88
CA LEU A 365 -10.40 24.01 0.15
C LEU A 365 -11.90 23.90 0.45
N SER A 366 -12.67 23.09 -0.30
CA SER A 366 -14.13 23.05 -0.20
C SER A 366 -14.65 21.61 -0.20
N PRO A 367 -14.71 20.95 0.97
CA PRO A 367 -15.37 19.65 1.09
C PRO A 367 -16.85 19.74 0.69
N TYR A 368 -17.32 18.79 -0.12
CA TYR A 368 -18.73 18.65 -0.54
C TYR A 368 -19.45 17.54 0.25
N LYS A 369 -18.69 16.60 0.80
CA LYS A 369 -19.19 15.55 1.71
C LYS A 369 -18.60 15.75 3.08
N ASP A 370 -19.39 15.49 4.11
CA ASP A 370 -18.91 15.48 5.49
C ASP A 370 -17.82 14.41 5.71
N ASP A 371 -17.95 13.25 5.04
CA ASP A 371 -16.97 12.16 5.13
C ASP A 371 -15.58 12.50 4.55
N GLN A 372 -15.44 13.59 3.77
CA GLN A 372 -14.12 14.07 3.31
C GLN A 372 -13.26 14.60 4.46
N ALA A 373 -13.85 14.82 5.64
CA ALA A 373 -13.11 15.01 6.88
C ALA A 373 -12.10 13.87 7.16
N ILE A 374 -12.38 12.64 6.73
CA ILE A 374 -11.48 11.50 6.91
C ILE A 374 -10.15 11.75 6.20
N ASP A 375 -10.21 12.19 4.95
CA ASP A 375 -9.03 12.47 4.12
C ASP A 375 -8.25 13.68 4.67
N LEU A 376 -8.97 14.70 5.16
CA LEU A 376 -8.40 15.86 5.83
C LEU A 376 -7.67 15.47 7.13
N VAL A 377 -8.30 14.70 8.00
CA VAL A 377 -7.72 14.27 9.28
C VAL A 377 -6.46 13.45 9.03
N LEU A 378 -6.45 12.55 8.04
CA LEU A 378 -5.25 11.77 7.69
C LEU A 378 -4.08 12.67 7.25
N ALA A 379 -4.37 13.69 6.44
CA ALA A 379 -3.37 14.63 5.93
C ALA A 379 -2.86 15.58 7.02
N LEU A 380 -3.77 16.19 7.78
CA LEU A 380 -3.43 17.08 8.90
C LEU A 380 -2.66 16.34 9.99
N HIS A 381 -3.07 15.11 10.33
CA HIS A 381 -2.31 14.27 11.26
C HIS A 381 -0.87 14.06 10.77
N LEU A 382 -0.66 13.75 9.49
CA LEU A 382 0.68 13.57 8.93
C LEU A 382 1.55 14.85 9.02
N LEU A 383 0.95 16.01 8.73
CA LEU A 383 1.64 17.30 8.75
C LEU A 383 1.98 17.71 10.18
N TYR A 384 1.06 17.50 11.12
CA TYR A 384 1.19 17.84 12.54
C TYR A 384 2.42 17.17 13.19
N GLN A 385 2.78 15.97 12.75
CA GLN A 385 3.97 15.25 13.23
C GLN A 385 5.29 15.95 12.92
N SER A 386 5.31 16.99 12.07
CA SER A 386 6.50 17.79 11.78
C SER A 386 6.69 18.94 12.78
N SER A 387 5.62 19.66 13.07
CA SER A 387 5.62 20.88 13.87
C SER A 387 4.20 21.34 14.14
N GLN A 388 3.98 21.89 15.33
CA GLN A 388 2.75 22.63 15.70
C GLN A 388 2.67 23.99 14.98
N ASP A 389 3.77 24.47 14.41
CA ASP A 389 3.89 25.74 13.69
C ASP A 389 3.97 25.58 12.16
N ASP A 390 3.37 24.53 11.61
CA ASP A 390 3.29 24.35 10.16
C ASP A 390 2.41 25.44 9.52
N VAL A 391 3.06 26.45 8.95
CA VAL A 391 2.42 27.62 8.30
C VAL A 391 1.45 27.20 7.20
N PHE A 392 1.78 26.15 6.44
CA PHE A 392 0.90 25.67 5.38
C PHE A 392 -0.38 25.06 5.98
N ALA A 393 -0.25 24.20 7.00
CA ALA A 393 -1.41 23.59 7.64
C ALA A 393 -2.35 24.64 8.26
N LYS A 394 -1.78 25.65 8.95
CA LYS A 394 -2.56 26.78 9.51
C LYS A 394 -3.32 27.54 8.42
N SER A 395 -2.64 27.90 7.31
CA SER A 395 -3.26 28.58 6.18
C SER A 395 -4.33 27.73 5.48
N TRP A 396 -4.14 26.41 5.43
CA TRP A 396 -5.10 25.50 4.81
C TRP A 396 -6.36 25.34 5.67
N LEU A 397 -6.21 25.21 7.00
CA LEU A 397 -7.34 25.18 7.94
C LEU A 397 -8.19 26.45 7.86
N ASP A 398 -7.55 27.62 7.87
CA ASP A 398 -8.20 28.92 7.70
C ASP A 398 -9.03 28.97 6.40
N ALA A 399 -8.40 28.60 5.28
CA ALA A 399 -9.07 28.57 3.99
C ALA A 399 -10.22 27.55 3.92
N ILE A 400 -10.11 26.38 4.56
CA ILE A 400 -11.22 25.41 4.62
C ILE A 400 -12.38 26.01 5.42
N ILE A 401 -12.10 26.54 6.61
CA ILE A 401 -13.13 27.09 7.50
C ILE A 401 -13.87 28.24 6.80
N ASP A 402 -13.16 29.20 6.22
CA ASP A 402 -13.76 30.27 5.41
C ASP A 402 -14.66 29.71 4.29
N ARG A 403 -14.18 28.70 3.55
CA ARG A 403 -14.94 28.14 2.42
C ARG A 403 -16.18 27.37 2.84
N VAL A 404 -16.12 26.59 3.93
CA VAL A 404 -17.29 25.82 4.40
C VAL A 404 -18.32 26.72 5.05
N THR A 405 -17.91 27.75 5.81
CA THR A 405 -18.83 28.73 6.39
C THR A 405 -19.49 29.55 5.29
N TYR A 406 -18.70 30.10 4.35
CA TYR A 406 -19.21 30.84 3.20
C TYR A 406 -20.16 29.99 2.35
N SER A 407 -19.75 28.77 1.99
CA SER A 407 -20.58 27.89 1.17
C SER A 407 -21.89 27.53 1.88
N TYR A 408 -21.87 27.38 3.20
CA TYR A 408 -23.10 27.18 3.95
C TYR A 408 -23.97 28.44 3.91
N GLU A 409 -23.46 29.60 4.32
CA GLU A 409 -24.25 30.84 4.43
C GLU A 409 -24.87 31.29 3.10
N PHE A 410 -24.13 31.16 2.00
CA PHE A 410 -24.58 31.55 0.66
C PHE A 410 -25.22 30.41 -0.14
N ASN A 411 -25.51 29.28 0.52
CA ASN A 411 -26.13 28.10 -0.09
C ASN A 411 -25.39 27.60 -1.34
N GLY A 412 -24.05 27.62 -1.27
CA GLY A 412 -23.14 26.98 -2.22
C GLY A 412 -23.09 25.46 -2.06
N MET A 413 -22.01 24.85 -2.54
CA MET A 413 -21.74 23.42 -2.28
C MET A 413 -21.11 23.27 -0.90
N TYR A 414 -21.94 23.28 0.15
CA TYR A 414 -21.51 23.02 1.52
C TYR A 414 -21.34 21.52 1.78
N PRO A 415 -20.57 21.11 2.82
CA PRO A 415 -20.45 19.71 3.20
C PRO A 415 -21.80 19.10 3.53
N THR A 416 -22.12 17.95 2.95
CA THR A 416 -23.40 17.24 3.14
C THR A 416 -23.19 15.81 3.67
N ASN A 417 -24.24 15.25 4.27
CA ASN A 417 -24.32 13.83 4.64
C ASN A 417 -24.68 12.89 3.46
N LEU A 418 -24.55 13.37 2.21
CA LEU A 418 -24.88 12.61 1.01
C LEU A 418 -23.70 11.77 0.54
N HIS A 419 -23.95 10.48 0.30
CA HIS A 419 -22.91 9.55 -0.17
C HIS A 419 -23.03 9.23 -1.66
N ALA A 420 -24.24 9.16 -2.20
CA ALA A 420 -24.47 8.82 -3.61
C ALA A 420 -24.12 10.00 -4.53
N TYR A 421 -23.53 9.69 -5.68
CA TYR A 421 -23.08 10.69 -6.63
C TYR A 421 -24.25 11.45 -7.26
N GLU A 422 -25.35 10.76 -7.56
CA GLU A 422 -26.59 11.31 -8.11
C GLU A 422 -27.20 12.35 -7.17
N GLN A 423 -27.22 12.04 -5.87
CA GLN A 423 -27.74 12.96 -4.84
C GLN A 423 -26.92 14.26 -4.76
N LEU A 424 -25.60 14.20 -4.96
CA LEU A 424 -24.76 15.40 -5.01
C LEU A 424 -25.00 16.25 -6.27
N LEU A 425 -25.29 15.62 -7.41
CA LEU A 425 -25.68 16.34 -8.62
C LEU A 425 -27.03 17.05 -8.44
N GLU A 426 -27.99 16.38 -7.81
CA GLU A 426 -29.28 16.98 -7.45
C GLU A 426 -29.11 18.14 -6.47
N HIS A 427 -28.27 17.96 -5.44
CA HIS A 427 -27.98 18.99 -4.46
C HIS A 427 -27.46 20.28 -5.11
N ARG A 428 -26.58 20.18 -6.11
CA ARG A 428 -26.08 21.33 -6.87
C ARG A 428 -27.17 22.12 -7.58
N ASN A 429 -28.20 21.43 -8.07
CA ASN A 429 -29.24 21.98 -8.94
C ASN A 429 -30.54 22.33 -8.20
N LYS A 430 -30.66 21.97 -6.92
CA LYS A 430 -31.83 22.31 -6.10
C LYS A 430 -31.90 23.82 -5.83
N GLU A 431 -33.13 24.30 -5.65
CA GLU A 431 -33.38 25.67 -5.21
C GLU A 431 -32.72 25.90 -3.85
N LYS A 432 -31.69 26.72 -3.86
CA LYS A 432 -30.73 26.91 -2.77
C LYS A 432 -31.32 27.57 -1.51
N MET A 433 -32.61 27.91 -1.49
CA MET A 433 -33.25 28.65 -0.39
C MET A 433 -34.15 27.79 0.51
N ASP A 434 -34.27 26.49 0.25
CA ASP A 434 -35.02 25.58 1.14
C ASP A 434 -34.20 25.25 2.40
N ILE A 435 -34.57 25.89 3.51
CA ILE A 435 -33.95 25.71 4.83
C ILE A 435 -34.17 24.27 5.34
N VAL A 436 -35.37 23.70 5.14
CA VAL A 436 -35.69 22.34 5.61
C VAL A 436 -34.81 21.32 4.89
N TYR A 437 -34.63 21.51 3.58
CA TYR A 437 -33.70 20.68 2.81
C TYR A 437 -32.27 20.85 3.33
N LYS A 438 -31.78 22.07 3.49
CA LYS A 438 -30.42 22.36 3.97
C LYS A 438 -30.13 21.73 5.33
N GLU A 439 -31.03 21.88 6.29
CA GLU A 439 -30.93 21.23 7.60
C GLU A 439 -30.94 19.71 7.48
N SER A 440 -31.74 19.17 6.54
CA SER A 440 -31.80 17.73 6.32
C SER A 440 -30.51 17.12 5.74
N MET A 441 -29.77 17.90 4.93
CA MET A 441 -28.48 17.51 4.34
C MET A 441 -27.31 17.73 5.30
N THR A 442 -27.52 18.45 6.41
CA THR A 442 -26.51 18.80 7.41
C THR A 442 -26.92 18.35 8.81
N LYS A 443 -27.66 17.24 8.89
CA LYS A 443 -28.18 16.69 10.16
C LYS A 443 -27.09 16.23 11.13
N ALA A 444 -25.94 15.81 10.61
CA ALA A 444 -24.83 15.35 11.41
C ALA A 444 -23.51 15.63 10.70
N SER A 445 -22.46 15.87 11.49
CA SER A 445 -21.14 16.20 10.96
C SER A 445 -20.01 15.69 11.85
N ILE A 446 -19.01 15.08 11.20
CA ILE A 446 -17.68 14.81 11.76
C ILE A 446 -16.64 15.86 11.36
N LEU A 447 -16.93 16.65 10.31
CA LEU A 447 -16.00 17.65 9.77
C LEU A 447 -15.73 18.79 10.76
N TYR A 448 -16.78 19.42 11.28
CA TYR A 448 -16.60 20.56 12.20
C TYR A 448 -15.91 20.15 13.51
N PRO A 449 -16.25 19.02 14.16
CA PRO A 449 -15.46 18.47 15.26
C PRO A 449 -13.98 18.29 14.95
N ALA A 450 -13.66 17.74 13.77
CA ALA A 450 -12.27 17.55 13.34
C ALA A 450 -11.55 18.88 13.13
N LEU A 451 -12.18 19.85 12.46
CA LEU A 451 -11.59 21.17 12.24
C LEU A 451 -11.32 21.90 13.57
N THR A 452 -12.27 21.91 14.50
CA THR A 452 -12.08 22.46 15.84
C THR A 452 -10.87 21.84 16.55
N LEU A 453 -10.77 20.51 16.53
CA LEU A 453 -9.67 19.81 17.19
C LEU A 453 -8.32 20.23 16.58
N PHE A 454 -8.21 20.27 15.25
CA PHE A 454 -6.97 20.65 14.58
C PHE A 454 -6.64 22.14 14.74
N CYS A 455 -7.62 23.04 14.75
CA CYS A 455 -7.37 24.45 15.09
C CYS A 455 -6.72 24.59 16.46
N ASN A 456 -7.19 23.83 17.46
CA ASN A 456 -6.57 23.86 18.78
C ASN A 456 -5.18 23.19 18.80
N LEU A 457 -4.98 22.11 18.04
CA LEU A 457 -3.67 21.43 17.97
C LEU A 457 -2.59 22.31 17.30
N TYR A 458 -2.98 23.12 16.32
CA TYR A 458 -2.10 24.09 15.65
C TYR A 458 -2.03 25.47 16.33
N ASP A 459 -2.58 25.60 17.55
CA ASP A 459 -2.61 26.83 18.34
C ASP A 459 -3.23 28.02 17.57
N MET A 460 -4.44 27.81 17.04
CA MET A 460 -5.24 28.81 16.31
C MET A 460 -6.56 29.12 17.04
N PRO A 461 -6.51 29.74 18.24
CA PRO A 461 -7.70 29.99 19.06
C PRO A 461 -8.73 30.89 18.39
N ASP A 462 -8.30 31.95 17.70
CA ASP A 462 -9.20 32.89 17.00
C ASP A 462 -10.04 32.18 15.93
N LEU A 463 -9.42 31.26 15.19
CA LEU A 463 -10.10 30.48 14.16
C LEU A 463 -11.06 29.45 14.77
N ALA A 464 -10.70 28.87 15.91
CA ALA A 464 -11.60 27.98 16.65
C ALA A 464 -12.83 28.73 17.19
N GLU A 465 -12.68 29.99 17.63
CA GLU A 465 -13.77 30.85 18.07
C GLU A 465 -14.73 31.20 16.92
N ILE A 466 -14.20 31.58 15.74
CA ILE A 466 -15.01 31.80 14.52
C ILE A 466 -15.83 30.55 14.18
N LEU A 467 -15.23 29.37 14.26
CA LEU A 467 -15.90 28.11 13.98
C LEU A 467 -16.97 27.78 15.03
N GLU A 468 -16.70 28.05 16.30
CA GLU A 468 -17.65 27.91 17.41
C GLU A 468 -18.87 28.81 17.21
N GLU A 469 -18.67 30.10 16.90
CA GLU A 469 -19.76 31.05 16.61
C GLU A 469 -20.61 30.59 15.43
N PHE A 470 -19.97 30.16 14.33
CA PHE A 470 -20.67 29.65 13.16
C PHE A 470 -21.53 28.42 13.51
N CYS A 471 -20.97 27.44 14.23
CA CYS A 471 -21.72 26.24 14.60
C CYS A 471 -22.90 26.58 15.51
N ASN A 472 -22.68 27.44 16.50
CA ASN A 472 -23.71 27.89 17.43
C ASN A 472 -24.81 28.72 16.76
N LYS A 473 -24.51 29.45 15.68
CA LYS A 473 -25.50 30.27 14.96
C LYS A 473 -26.24 29.48 13.89
N SER A 474 -25.49 28.73 13.08
CA SER A 474 -25.94 28.22 11.78
C SER A 474 -26.17 26.71 11.75
N LEU A 475 -25.67 25.97 12.75
CA LEU A 475 -25.71 24.49 12.80
C LEU A 475 -26.34 23.93 14.09
N LYS A 476 -27.25 24.68 14.73
CA LYS A 476 -27.94 24.21 15.95
C LYS A 476 -28.73 22.91 15.76
N HIS A 477 -29.20 22.63 14.55
CA HIS A 477 -29.89 21.40 14.18
C HIS A 477 -28.94 20.23 13.90
N CYS A 478 -27.65 20.50 13.69
CA CYS A 478 -26.65 19.50 13.33
C CYS A 478 -26.16 18.77 14.58
N THR A 479 -26.20 17.43 14.53
CA THR A 479 -25.56 16.57 15.52
C THR A 479 -24.06 16.54 15.24
N LEU A 480 -23.31 17.37 15.96
CA LEU A 480 -21.85 17.32 15.96
C LEU A 480 -21.41 16.04 16.68
N GLN A 481 -20.69 15.17 15.98
CA GLN A 481 -20.33 13.86 16.48
C GLN A 481 -18.96 13.40 16.01
N TYR A 482 -18.37 12.44 16.73
CA TYR A 482 -17.18 11.75 16.27
C TYR A 482 -17.22 10.26 16.60
N TRP A 483 -16.65 9.44 15.71
CA TRP A 483 -16.70 7.99 15.82
C TRP A 483 -15.46 7.43 16.50
N TYR A 484 -15.65 6.39 17.31
CA TYR A 484 -14.61 5.64 18.01
C TYR A 484 -14.86 4.12 17.85
N PRO A 485 -13.78 3.31 17.75
CA PRO A 485 -13.93 1.85 17.77
C PRO A 485 -14.54 1.35 19.09
N ASN A 486 -15.28 0.24 19.04
CA ASN A 486 -15.85 -0.43 20.20
C ASN A 486 -15.48 -1.93 20.21
N GLU A 487 -16.08 -2.70 21.11
CA GLU A 487 -15.83 -4.14 21.28
C GLU A 487 -16.11 -4.99 20.04
N THR A 488 -17.04 -4.56 19.18
CA THR A 488 -17.38 -5.25 17.92
C THR A 488 -16.51 -4.84 16.75
N SER A 489 -15.70 -3.78 16.89
CA SER A 489 -14.93 -3.23 15.77
C SER A 489 -13.95 -4.24 15.18
N GLU A 490 -13.28 -5.05 16.00
CA GLU A 490 -12.29 -6.03 15.49
C GLU A 490 -12.88 -7.03 14.49
N GLU A 491 -14.17 -7.36 14.60
CA GLU A 491 -14.86 -8.30 13.70
C GLU A 491 -15.11 -7.70 12.31
N TYR A 492 -15.46 -6.42 12.25
CA TYR A 492 -15.98 -5.79 11.03
C TYR A 492 -15.04 -4.75 10.41
N PHE A 493 -14.04 -4.27 11.14
CA PHE A 493 -13.24 -3.11 10.71
C PHE A 493 -12.40 -3.38 9.46
N PHE A 494 -11.83 -4.58 9.33
CA PHE A 494 -11.01 -4.96 8.16
C PHE A 494 -11.83 -5.58 7.03
N SER A 495 -12.95 -6.23 7.35
CA SER A 495 -13.85 -6.83 6.34
C SER A 495 -14.81 -5.82 5.71
N GLY A 496 -15.15 -4.73 6.42
CA GLY A 496 -16.12 -3.72 5.99
C GLY A 496 -17.54 -4.27 5.85
N THR A 497 -17.86 -5.41 6.49
CA THR A 497 -19.10 -6.16 6.26
C THR A 497 -20.31 -5.63 7.03
N ASN A 498 -20.08 -4.89 8.13
CA ASN A 498 -21.15 -4.32 8.94
C ASN A 498 -20.74 -2.98 9.58
N GLN A 499 -21.74 -2.18 9.97
CA GLN A 499 -21.51 -0.97 10.76
C GLN A 499 -21.15 -1.35 12.20
N HIS A 500 -20.23 -0.60 12.81
CA HIS A 500 -19.70 -0.89 14.14
C HIS A 500 -19.13 0.39 14.78
N GLY A 501 -18.63 0.27 16.00
CA GLY A 501 -18.12 1.40 16.79
C GLY A 501 -19.24 2.22 17.44
N VAL A 502 -18.84 3.30 18.11
CA VAL A 502 -19.73 4.20 18.85
C VAL A 502 -19.46 5.63 18.41
N ALA A 503 -20.51 6.43 18.29
CA ALA A 503 -20.38 7.86 18.02
C ALA A 503 -20.65 8.65 19.30
N THR A 504 -19.73 9.56 19.66
CA THR A 504 -19.97 10.54 20.70
C THR A 504 -20.78 11.67 20.10
N THR A 505 -21.99 11.88 20.60
CA THR A 505 -22.87 12.97 20.16
C THR A 505 -22.68 14.21 21.02
N ASN A 506 -23.08 15.38 20.52
CA ASN A 506 -22.90 16.67 21.20
C ASN A 506 -21.43 17.00 21.45
N PHE A 507 -20.59 16.73 20.44
CA PHE A 507 -19.17 17.02 20.49
C PHE A 507 -18.95 18.53 20.74
N PRO A 508 -18.17 18.93 21.75
CA PRO A 508 -17.98 20.33 22.07
C PRO A 508 -17.14 21.02 20.99
N ILE A 509 -17.64 22.16 20.49
CA ILE A 509 -16.98 22.92 19.42
C ILE A 509 -15.97 23.96 19.94
N ASN A 510 -15.98 24.24 21.24
CA ASN A 510 -14.94 25.03 21.89
C ASN A 510 -13.62 24.25 21.91
N GLY A 511 -12.53 24.82 21.38
CA GLY A 511 -11.26 24.10 21.17
C GLY A 511 -10.69 23.42 22.42
N VAL A 512 -10.71 24.09 23.57
CA VAL A 512 -10.20 23.53 24.83
C VAL A 512 -11.09 22.41 25.35
N ALA A 513 -12.42 22.60 25.27
CA ALA A 513 -13.38 21.57 25.66
C ALA A 513 -13.34 20.37 24.71
N ALA A 514 -13.13 20.58 23.40
CA ALA A 514 -12.93 19.55 22.39
C ALA A 514 -11.74 18.65 22.73
N VAL A 515 -10.57 19.23 22.98
CA VAL A 515 -9.38 18.46 23.37
C VAL A 515 -9.62 17.68 24.65
N LYS A 516 -10.25 18.30 25.67
CA LYS A 516 -10.56 17.63 26.92
C LYS A 516 -11.53 16.46 26.72
N HIS A 517 -12.57 16.66 25.92
CA HIS A 517 -13.55 15.63 25.59
C HIS A 517 -12.89 14.46 24.88
N VAL A 518 -12.13 14.71 23.81
CA VAL A 518 -11.41 13.66 23.06
C VAL A 518 -10.46 12.89 23.96
N LYS A 519 -9.70 13.58 24.83
CA LYS A 519 -8.81 12.93 25.79
C LYS A 519 -9.55 12.02 26.78
N GLU A 520 -10.76 12.38 27.17
CA GLU A 520 -11.57 11.56 28.07
C GLU A 520 -12.14 10.35 27.32
N GLU A 521 -12.70 10.55 26.13
CA GLU A 521 -13.21 9.47 25.27
C GLU A 521 -12.09 8.47 24.92
N CYS A 522 -10.89 8.95 24.60
CA CYS A 522 -9.75 8.07 24.32
C CYS A 522 -9.32 7.24 25.52
N LYS A 523 -9.51 7.70 26.77
CA LYS A 523 -9.24 6.89 27.98
C LYS A 523 -10.28 5.80 28.19
N HIS A 524 -11.55 6.08 27.90
CA HIS A 524 -12.65 5.11 28.07
C HIS A 524 -12.75 4.15 26.89
N SER A 525 -12.29 4.56 25.70
CA SER A 525 -12.34 3.78 24.45
C SER A 525 -10.94 3.38 23.99
N ASN A 526 -10.36 2.39 24.67
CA ASN A 526 -9.07 1.78 24.30
C ASN A 526 -9.16 0.79 23.13
N PHE A 527 -10.35 0.54 22.58
CA PHE A 527 -10.56 -0.45 21.52
C PHE A 527 -9.72 -0.21 20.25
N PHE A 528 -9.35 1.05 19.96
CA PHE A 528 -8.41 1.35 18.87
C PHE A 528 -7.05 0.67 19.08
N TRP A 529 -6.47 0.78 20.27
CA TRP A 529 -5.20 0.16 20.60
C TRP A 529 -5.29 -1.36 20.67
N GLU A 530 -6.50 -1.87 20.93
CA GLU A 530 -6.78 -3.30 21.03
C GLU A 530 -6.97 -3.99 19.68
N LEU A 531 -7.17 -3.22 18.59
CA LEU A 531 -7.27 -3.74 17.23
C LEU A 531 -6.04 -4.60 16.90
N SER A 532 -6.26 -5.76 16.28
CA SER A 532 -5.19 -6.71 15.98
C SER A 532 -4.04 -6.07 15.20
N ALA A 533 -4.35 -5.24 14.20
CA ALA A 533 -3.35 -4.51 13.42
C ALA A 533 -2.51 -3.57 14.29
N VAL A 534 -3.14 -2.85 15.21
CA VAL A 534 -2.44 -1.88 16.07
C VAL A 534 -1.55 -2.60 17.09
N LYS A 535 -2.06 -3.66 17.72
CA LYS A 535 -1.28 -4.52 18.64
C LYS A 535 -0.06 -5.15 18.00
N GLN A 536 -0.20 -5.62 16.77
CA GLN A 536 0.86 -6.32 16.02
C GLN A 536 1.85 -5.34 15.36
N GLY A 537 1.66 -4.03 15.53
CA GLY A 537 2.55 -3.01 14.98
C GLY A 537 2.30 -2.72 13.51
N TYR A 538 1.07 -2.82 13.02
CA TYR A 538 0.66 -2.43 11.66
C TYR A 538 -0.39 -1.31 11.72
N THR A 539 -0.19 -0.30 12.58
CA THR A 539 -1.13 0.82 12.77
C THR A 539 -1.59 1.49 11.46
N PRO A 540 -0.73 1.72 10.45
CA PRO A 540 -1.18 2.27 9.17
C PRO A 540 -2.24 1.43 8.45
N LEU A 541 -2.31 0.13 8.70
CA LEU A 541 -3.36 -0.74 8.13
C LEU A 541 -4.75 -0.36 8.66
N ALA A 542 -4.85 0.04 9.92
CA ALA A 542 -6.10 0.58 10.48
C ALA A 542 -6.52 1.88 9.76
N LEU A 543 -5.56 2.71 9.36
CA LEU A 543 -5.82 3.92 8.59
C LEU A 543 -6.23 3.63 7.15
N VAL A 544 -5.66 2.58 6.54
CA VAL A 544 -6.12 2.06 5.24
C VAL A 544 -7.59 1.67 5.35
N ALA A 545 -8.00 0.95 6.39
CA ALA A 545 -9.40 0.58 6.63
C ALA A 545 -10.30 1.83 6.78
N CYS A 546 -9.87 2.81 7.58
CA CYS A 546 -10.60 4.07 7.77
C CYS A 546 -10.88 4.79 6.45
N ARG A 547 -9.84 5.00 5.62
CA ARG A 547 -10.01 5.65 4.32
C ARG A 547 -10.87 4.80 3.38
N HIS A 548 -10.61 3.50 3.31
CA HIS A 548 -11.19 2.60 2.32
C HIS A 548 -12.69 2.34 2.57
N TYR A 549 -13.09 2.16 3.83
CA TYR A 549 -14.49 1.94 4.24
C TYR A 549 -15.19 3.21 4.77
N ARG A 550 -14.49 4.35 4.77
CA ARG A 550 -14.99 5.65 5.26
C ARG A 550 -15.37 5.65 6.74
N TYR A 551 -14.59 4.96 7.57
CA TYR A 551 -14.65 5.15 9.03
C TYR A 551 -13.84 6.39 9.43
N PRO A 552 -14.35 7.24 10.35
CA PRO A 552 -13.60 8.39 10.85
C PRO A 552 -12.27 7.95 11.47
N THR A 553 -11.19 8.67 11.15
CA THR A 553 -9.86 8.35 11.67
C THR A 553 -9.85 8.49 13.20
N PRO A 554 -9.54 7.43 13.97
CA PRO A 554 -9.59 7.48 15.43
C PRO A 554 -8.68 8.56 16.01
N PHE A 555 -9.23 9.46 16.81
CA PHE A 555 -8.45 10.51 17.46
C PHE A 555 -7.48 9.98 18.53
N ASN A 556 -7.56 8.70 18.89
CA ASN A 556 -6.54 8.03 19.71
C ASN A 556 -5.12 8.25 19.16
N LEU A 557 -4.95 8.36 17.83
CA LEU A 557 -3.66 8.64 17.20
C LEU A 557 -3.05 10.00 17.54
N LEU A 558 -3.88 10.98 17.89
CA LEU A 558 -3.44 12.32 18.26
C LEU A 558 -2.95 12.40 19.71
N PHE A 559 -3.33 11.41 20.54
CA PHE A 559 -3.02 11.34 21.96
C PHE A 559 -2.50 9.93 22.34
N PRO A 560 -1.38 9.48 21.74
CA PRO A 560 -0.83 8.14 21.98
C PRO A 560 -0.41 7.89 23.43
N GLU A 561 -0.18 8.94 24.21
CA GLU A 561 0.09 8.88 25.65
C GLU A 561 -1.08 8.37 26.49
N MET A 562 -2.30 8.33 25.93
CA MET A 562 -3.51 7.85 26.59
C MET A 562 -3.75 6.34 26.40
N LYS A 563 -2.75 5.62 25.86
CA LYS A 563 -2.80 4.16 25.67
C LYS A 563 -2.89 3.39 26.99
#